data_AF-A0A7U9X2A3-F1
#
_entry.id   AF-A0A7U9X2A3-F1
#
_cell.length_a   1.000
_cell.length_b   1.000
_cell.length_c   1.000
_cell.angle_alpha   90.00
_cell.angle_beta   90.00
_cell.angle_gamma   90.00
#
_symmetry.space_group_name_H-M   'P 1'
#
loop_
_entity.id
_entity.type
_entity.pdbx_description
1 polymer ?
#
loop_
_entity_poly.entity_id
_entity_poly.type
_entity_poly.pdbx_seq_one_letter_code
_entity_poly.pdbx_strand_id
1 'polypeptide(L)'
;MCIEARGLIYNADAVKTVTGKDFNPDEYKTLDAFQGLLEELVAGGMAAPTGVMKEDWSLGGHYLAEVYEEQPDVNGFVSSLYAGSADLANNTKWNSMMDTFDTLLKYNYAANSPIAAEREISEQKLAEGEIAFMFGGNWDWSMINAYDYTENMGMMPLPQNTDDGSNEKLVGGGSKYMFIDSSDNTSDAQREAAKDFLNWLVLEEEGNKFLTEKCALVPAYSNISADSLDPLSKSVKKFADEGKLIGNYDYLPDDHFSRCGASIQKYMAGQTDRAGLAAEIESYWSSTTPVAQ
;
A
#
# COMPACT_ATOMS: atom_id res chain seq x y z
N MET A 1 13.07 -11.87 -1.36
CA MET A 1 13.22 -12.66 -0.11
C MET A 1 11.95 -12.55 0.72
N CYS A 2 11.42 -11.33 0.86
CA CYS A 2 10.15 -11.07 1.51
C CYS A 2 9.11 -10.52 0.54
N ILE A 3 7.86 -10.44 0.99
CA ILE A 3 6.75 -9.82 0.29
C ILE A 3 6.29 -8.60 1.09
N GLU A 4 6.05 -7.50 0.40
CA GLU A 4 5.35 -6.34 0.95
C GLU A 4 4.16 -6.03 0.04
N ALA A 5 3.05 -5.59 0.63
CA ALA A 5 1.86 -5.18 -0.10
C ALA A 5 1.18 -3.99 0.57
N ARG A 6 0.39 -3.27 -0.22
CA ARG A 6 -0.36 -2.07 0.16
C ARG A 6 -1.84 -2.23 -0.10
N GLY A 7 -2.61 -1.43 0.63
CA GLY A 7 -4.06 -1.35 0.56
C GLY A 7 -4.60 -0.53 1.73
N LEU A 8 -5.78 -0.91 2.19
CA LEU A 8 -6.42 -0.30 3.35
C LEU A 8 -6.19 -1.17 4.60
N ILE A 9 -5.51 -0.61 5.59
CA ILE A 9 -5.37 -1.21 6.91
C ILE A 9 -6.64 -0.93 7.70
N TYR A 10 -7.15 -1.92 8.42
CA TYR A 10 -8.35 -1.78 9.25
C TYR A 10 -8.10 -2.19 10.70
N ASN A 11 -8.84 -1.57 11.62
CA ASN A 11 -9.02 -1.99 13.01
C ASN A 11 -10.45 -2.52 13.20
N ALA A 12 -10.62 -3.85 13.22
CA ALA A 12 -11.94 -4.47 13.26
C ALA A 12 -12.67 -4.21 14.59
N ASP A 13 -11.94 -4.09 15.69
CA ASP A 13 -12.54 -3.80 17.00
C ASP A 13 -13.04 -2.36 17.09
N ALA A 14 -12.38 -1.41 16.42
CA ALA A 14 -12.87 -0.04 16.30
C ALA A 14 -14.22 -0.01 15.54
N VAL A 15 -14.32 -0.73 14.42
CA VAL A 15 -15.59 -0.88 13.68
C VAL A 15 -16.67 -1.55 14.53
N LYS A 16 -16.33 -2.64 15.22
CA LYS A 16 -17.27 -3.38 16.07
C LYS A 16 -17.75 -2.58 17.27
N THR A 17 -16.87 -1.78 17.89
CA THR A 17 -17.21 -0.94 19.03
C THR A 17 -18.30 0.07 18.67
N VAL A 18 -18.27 0.60 17.45
CA VAL A 18 -19.24 1.59 16.98
C VAL A 18 -20.52 0.94 16.44
N THR A 19 -20.38 -0.10 15.62
CA THR A 19 -21.53 -0.72 14.90
C THR A 19 -22.23 -1.83 15.70
N GLY A 20 -21.55 -2.40 16.69
CA GLY A 20 -21.97 -3.60 17.42
C GLY A 20 -21.86 -4.91 16.61
N LYS A 21 -21.25 -4.89 15.42
CA LYS A 21 -21.16 -6.03 14.49
C LYS A 21 -19.71 -6.45 14.28
N ASP A 22 -19.46 -7.73 14.07
CA ASP A 22 -18.15 -8.20 13.63
C ASP A 22 -17.84 -7.64 12.22
N PHE A 23 -16.63 -7.11 12.02
CA PHE A 23 -16.21 -6.55 10.74
C PHE A 23 -15.76 -7.65 9.78
N ASN A 24 -16.27 -7.60 8.55
CA ASN A 24 -15.88 -8.46 7.46
C ASN A 24 -15.46 -7.61 6.24
N PRO A 25 -14.17 -7.56 5.87
CA PRO A 25 -13.70 -6.70 4.78
C PRO A 25 -14.30 -7.08 3.40
N ASP A 26 -14.73 -8.34 3.21
CA ASP A 26 -15.33 -8.79 1.94
C ASP A 26 -16.68 -8.11 1.63
N GLU A 27 -17.32 -7.49 2.61
CA GLU A 27 -18.59 -6.76 2.43
C GLU A 27 -18.38 -5.32 1.91
N TYR A 28 -17.14 -4.82 1.94
CA TYR A 28 -16.82 -3.41 1.69
C TYR A 28 -15.80 -3.22 0.56
N LYS A 29 -15.79 -4.12 -0.44
CA LYS A 29 -14.90 -4.05 -1.61
C LYS A 29 -15.29 -2.96 -2.60
N THR A 30 -16.56 -2.58 -2.64
CA THR A 30 -17.05 -1.48 -3.47
C THR A 30 -16.97 -0.17 -2.71
N LEU A 31 -16.74 0.93 -3.42
CA LEU A 31 -16.66 2.24 -2.80
C LEU A 31 -18.00 2.63 -2.16
N ASP A 32 -19.12 2.25 -2.78
CA ASP A 32 -20.47 2.54 -2.27
C ASP A 32 -20.73 1.85 -0.92
N ALA A 33 -20.37 0.57 -0.80
CA ALA A 33 -20.54 -0.17 0.45
C ALA A 33 -19.61 0.39 1.53
N PHE A 34 -18.35 0.65 1.18
CA PHE A 34 -17.38 1.23 2.10
C PHE A 34 -17.82 2.62 2.58
N GLN A 35 -18.28 3.50 1.69
CA GLN A 35 -18.81 4.80 2.08
C GLN A 35 -20.00 4.67 3.04
N GLY A 36 -20.91 3.71 2.80
CA GLY A 36 -22.01 3.42 3.72
C GLY A 36 -21.53 3.03 5.12
N LEU A 37 -20.45 2.25 5.22
CA LEU A 37 -19.82 1.93 6.51
C LEU A 37 -19.23 3.16 7.19
N LEU A 38 -18.50 4.01 6.44
CA LEU A 38 -17.93 5.23 7.01
C LEU A 38 -19.02 6.17 7.54
N GLU A 39 -20.17 6.25 6.84
CA GLU A 39 -21.34 7.00 7.30
C GLU A 39 -21.96 6.40 8.57
N GLU A 40 -22.07 5.07 8.67
CA GLU A 40 -22.50 4.37 9.89
C GLU A 40 -21.56 4.66 11.07
N LEU A 41 -20.24 4.64 10.84
CA LEU A 41 -19.24 4.93 11.87
C LEU A 41 -19.33 6.38 12.36
N VAL A 42 -19.48 7.34 11.45
CA VAL A 42 -19.67 8.75 11.81
C VAL A 42 -20.97 8.94 12.60
N ALA A 43 -22.07 8.34 12.16
CA ALA A 43 -23.35 8.41 12.87
C ALA A 43 -23.29 7.75 14.26
N GLY A 44 -22.45 6.73 14.43
CA GLY A 44 -22.19 6.05 15.69
C GLY A 44 -21.18 6.76 16.61
N GLY A 45 -20.62 7.91 16.20
CA GLY A 45 -19.80 8.77 17.05
C GLY A 45 -18.30 8.79 16.75
N MET A 46 -17.82 8.01 15.77
CA MET A 46 -16.45 8.10 15.27
C MET A 46 -16.34 9.24 14.25
N ALA A 47 -16.03 10.45 14.73
CA ALA A 47 -16.14 11.68 13.93
C ALA A 47 -15.37 11.66 12.60
N ALA A 48 -14.25 10.94 12.53
CA ALA A 48 -13.43 10.81 11.33
C ALA A 48 -12.81 9.40 11.27
N PRO A 49 -13.46 8.44 10.59
CA PRO A 49 -13.07 7.03 10.66
C PRO A 49 -11.81 6.66 9.86
N THR A 50 -11.19 7.61 9.15
CA THR A 50 -10.05 7.29 8.25
C THR A 50 -8.82 8.15 8.53
N GLY A 51 -7.66 7.65 8.10
CA GLY A 51 -6.38 8.36 8.08
C GLY A 51 -5.70 8.26 6.72
N VAL A 52 -5.20 9.40 6.23
CA VAL A 52 -4.35 9.46 5.03
C VAL A 52 -3.06 10.17 5.38
N MET A 53 -1.96 9.45 5.27
CA MET A 53 -0.60 9.94 5.50
C MET A 53 -0.18 10.91 4.38
N LYS A 54 0.63 11.92 4.71
CA LYS A 54 1.02 12.99 3.78
C LYS A 54 2.28 12.65 2.97
N GLU A 55 3.03 11.65 3.39
CA GLU A 55 4.39 11.38 2.93
C GLU A 55 4.40 11.10 1.43
N ASP A 56 5.38 11.67 0.71
CA ASP A 56 5.51 11.55 -0.74
C ASP A 56 5.76 10.10 -1.19
N TRP A 57 6.51 9.31 -0.42
CA TRP A 57 6.67 7.88 -0.66
C TRP A 57 5.35 7.11 -0.53
N SER A 58 4.45 7.53 0.37
CA SER A 58 3.13 6.90 0.55
C SER A 58 2.17 7.31 -0.56
N LEU A 59 2.06 8.61 -0.84
CA LEU A 59 1.11 9.10 -1.83
C LEU A 59 1.59 8.91 -3.27
N GLY A 60 2.86 9.21 -3.55
CA GLY A 60 3.46 9.10 -4.88
C GLY A 60 3.95 7.69 -5.19
N GLY A 61 4.69 7.08 -4.27
CA GLY A 61 5.35 5.78 -4.46
C GLY A 61 4.44 4.58 -4.25
N HIS A 62 3.32 4.75 -3.54
CA HIS A 62 2.36 3.68 -3.29
C HIS A 62 1.00 4.00 -3.88
N TYR A 63 0.27 5.00 -3.37
CA TYR A 63 -1.10 5.25 -3.81
C TYR A 63 -1.22 5.57 -5.31
N LEU A 64 -0.44 6.54 -5.80
CA LEU A 64 -0.43 6.89 -7.23
C LEU A 64 0.18 5.79 -8.10
N ALA A 65 1.11 4.99 -7.57
CA ALA A 65 1.69 3.88 -8.32
C ALA A 65 0.62 2.81 -8.65
N GLU A 66 -0.32 2.56 -7.73
CA GLU A 66 -1.42 1.60 -7.93
C GLU A 66 -2.27 1.93 -9.15
N VAL A 67 -2.43 3.22 -9.49
CA VAL A 67 -3.12 3.63 -10.72
C VAL A 67 -2.47 2.98 -11.95
N TYR A 68 -1.15 2.87 -11.99
CA TYR A 68 -0.42 2.32 -13.13
C TYR A 68 -0.46 0.80 -13.12
N GLU A 69 -0.30 0.19 -11.95
CA GLU A 69 -0.19 -1.27 -11.79
C GLU A 69 -1.53 -1.98 -11.96
N GLU A 70 -2.63 -1.30 -11.66
CA GLU A 70 -3.98 -1.83 -11.87
C GLU A 70 -4.46 -1.70 -13.32
N GLN A 71 -3.66 -1.16 -14.24
CA GLN A 71 -4.06 -1.07 -15.64
C GLN A 71 -4.10 -2.48 -16.29
N PRO A 72 -5.05 -2.74 -17.21
CA PRO A 72 -5.10 -4.00 -17.95
C PRO A 72 -3.80 -4.30 -18.74
N ASP A 73 -3.16 -3.25 -19.27
CA ASP A 73 -1.84 -3.28 -19.89
C ASP A 73 -0.96 -2.20 -19.25
N VAL A 74 -0.27 -2.56 -18.16
CA VAL A 74 0.61 -1.66 -17.40
C VAL A 74 1.68 -1.03 -18.30
N ASN A 75 2.37 -1.85 -19.11
CA ASN A 75 3.45 -1.38 -19.97
C ASN A 75 2.94 -0.49 -21.09
N GLY A 76 1.83 -0.85 -21.72
CA GLY A 76 1.17 -0.02 -22.73
C GLY A 76 0.73 1.32 -22.16
N PHE A 77 0.13 1.32 -20.97
CA PHE A 77 -0.31 2.53 -20.29
C PHE A 77 0.87 3.46 -19.95
N VAL A 78 1.92 2.94 -19.30
CA VAL A 78 3.12 3.73 -18.98
C VAL A 78 3.83 4.22 -20.24
N SER A 79 3.88 3.42 -21.30
CA SER A 79 4.40 3.88 -22.60
C SER A 79 3.61 5.05 -23.16
N SER A 80 2.28 5.06 -23.00
CA SER A 80 1.43 6.18 -23.43
C SER A 80 1.63 7.45 -22.60
N LEU A 81 1.96 7.31 -21.31
CA LEU A 81 2.32 8.43 -20.42
C LEU A 81 3.64 9.07 -20.89
N TYR A 82 4.68 8.27 -21.14
CA TYR A 82 5.94 8.77 -21.71
C TYR A 82 5.75 9.42 -23.09
N ALA A 83 4.86 8.89 -23.92
CA ALA A 83 4.56 9.45 -25.24
C ALA A 83 3.73 10.75 -25.18
N GLY A 84 3.21 11.13 -24.01
CA GLY A 84 2.31 12.28 -23.85
C GLY A 84 0.95 12.10 -24.53
N SER A 85 0.53 10.85 -24.77
CA SER A 85 -0.76 10.51 -25.39
C SER A 85 -1.77 9.90 -24.43
N ALA A 86 -1.39 9.71 -23.16
CA ALA A 86 -2.30 9.30 -22.10
C ALA A 86 -3.32 10.41 -21.81
N ASP A 87 -4.48 9.99 -21.29
CA ASP A 87 -5.54 10.89 -20.79
C ASP A 87 -6.02 10.33 -19.45
N LEU A 88 -5.35 10.75 -18.38
CA LEU A 88 -5.68 10.38 -17.00
C LEU A 88 -7.06 10.91 -16.60
N ALA A 89 -7.42 12.11 -17.04
CA ALA A 89 -8.70 12.72 -16.69
C ALA A 89 -9.89 11.84 -17.13
N ASN A 90 -9.77 11.15 -18.27
CA ASN A 90 -10.77 10.21 -18.77
C ASN A 90 -10.43 8.72 -18.52
N ASN A 91 -9.34 8.40 -17.82
CA ASN A 91 -8.99 7.03 -17.49
C ASN A 91 -9.88 6.49 -16.35
N THR A 92 -10.54 5.35 -16.58
CA THR A 92 -11.46 4.76 -15.60
C THR A 92 -10.76 4.36 -14.30
N LYS A 93 -9.54 3.81 -14.38
CA LYS A 93 -8.79 3.36 -13.21
C LYS A 93 -8.30 4.54 -12.36
N TRP A 94 -7.80 5.59 -13.02
CA TRP A 94 -7.50 6.86 -12.37
C TRP A 94 -8.69 7.39 -11.60
N ASN A 95 -9.85 7.52 -12.24
CA ASN A 95 -11.03 8.08 -11.58
C ASN A 95 -11.52 7.18 -10.43
N SER A 96 -11.53 5.86 -10.59
CA SER A 96 -11.88 4.92 -9.51
C SER A 96 -10.98 5.09 -8.28
N MET A 97 -9.65 5.11 -8.49
CA MET A 97 -8.69 5.34 -7.41
C MET A 97 -8.87 6.72 -6.78
N MET A 98 -9.06 7.77 -7.58
CA MET A 98 -9.25 9.12 -7.03
C MET A 98 -10.59 9.28 -6.29
N ASP A 99 -11.64 8.54 -6.67
CA ASP A 99 -12.91 8.52 -5.92
C ASP A 99 -12.73 7.87 -4.54
N THR A 100 -11.93 6.80 -4.46
CA THR A 100 -11.53 6.19 -3.19
C THR A 100 -10.69 7.17 -2.36
N PHE A 101 -9.72 7.85 -2.97
CA PHE A 101 -8.88 8.84 -2.30
C PHE A 101 -9.70 9.98 -1.71
N ASP A 102 -10.61 10.55 -2.50
CA ASP A 102 -11.49 11.63 -2.06
C ASP A 102 -12.42 11.19 -0.92
N THR A 103 -12.87 9.94 -0.95
CA THR A 103 -13.66 9.35 0.15
C THR A 103 -12.81 9.25 1.42
N LEU A 104 -11.58 8.76 1.33
CA LEU A 104 -10.66 8.73 2.47
C LEU A 104 -10.40 10.15 2.99
N LEU A 105 -10.15 11.13 2.12
CA LEU A 105 -9.94 12.53 2.54
C LEU A 105 -11.18 13.15 3.20
N LYS A 106 -12.38 12.85 2.71
CA LYS A 106 -13.65 13.33 3.28
C LYS A 106 -13.83 12.88 4.73
N TYR A 107 -13.41 11.65 5.05
CA TYR A 107 -13.54 11.05 6.38
C TYR A 107 -12.23 11.07 7.18
N ASN A 108 -11.24 11.84 6.73
CA ASN A 108 -9.90 11.87 7.32
C ASN A 108 -9.90 12.62 8.66
N TYR A 109 -9.24 12.08 9.69
CA TYR A 109 -9.10 12.77 10.98
C TYR A 109 -8.39 14.13 10.87
N ALA A 110 -7.54 14.29 9.84
CA ALA A 110 -6.82 15.51 9.55
C ALA A 110 -7.50 16.37 8.46
N ALA A 111 -8.79 16.20 8.17
CA ALA A 111 -9.47 16.87 7.04
C ALA A 111 -9.27 18.40 6.97
N ASN A 112 -9.14 19.10 8.11
CA ASN A 112 -8.91 20.55 8.15
C ASN A 112 -7.47 20.96 7.75
N SER A 113 -6.51 20.05 7.87
CA SER A 113 -5.13 20.27 7.48
C SER A 113 -4.49 18.92 7.12
N PRO A 114 -4.86 18.32 5.97
CA PRO A 114 -4.44 16.96 5.63
C PRO A 114 -2.90 16.82 5.56
N ILE A 115 -2.20 17.89 5.15
CA ILE A 115 -0.73 17.96 5.12
C ILE A 115 -0.08 17.98 6.52
N ALA A 116 -0.85 18.05 7.60
CA ALA A 116 -0.35 17.91 8.96
C ALA A 116 -0.54 16.50 9.55
N ALA A 117 -1.08 15.56 8.76
CA ALA A 117 -1.17 14.16 9.16
C ALA A 117 0.22 13.54 9.15
N GLU A 118 0.90 13.56 10.29
CA GLU A 118 2.15 12.82 10.46
C GLU A 118 1.87 11.31 10.51
N ARG A 119 2.77 10.53 9.91
CA ARG A 119 2.71 9.07 9.92
C ARG A 119 2.47 8.50 11.32
N GLU A 120 3.32 8.83 12.29
CA GLU A 120 3.29 8.20 13.62
C GLU A 120 1.97 8.50 14.35
N ILE A 121 1.39 9.68 14.13
CA ILE A 121 0.10 10.06 14.70
C ILE A 121 -1.03 9.26 14.05
N SER A 122 -0.96 9.03 12.74
CA SER A 122 -1.97 8.25 12.01
C SER A 122 -1.94 6.79 12.43
N GLU A 123 -0.74 6.20 12.54
CA GLU A 123 -0.51 4.83 13.01
C GLU A 123 -0.95 4.64 14.46
N GLN A 124 -0.63 5.59 15.35
CA GLN A 124 -1.10 5.57 16.74
C GLN A 124 -2.63 5.58 16.80
N LYS A 125 -3.29 6.50 16.09
CA LYS A 125 -4.74 6.62 16.07
C LYS A 125 -5.42 5.36 15.57
N LEU A 126 -4.82 4.69 14.57
CA LEU A 126 -5.31 3.43 14.06
C LEU A 126 -5.15 2.30 15.07
N ALA A 127 -3.98 2.21 15.71
CA ALA A 127 -3.69 1.21 16.75
C ALA A 127 -4.72 1.30 17.89
N GLU A 128 -4.90 2.51 18.42
CA GLU A 128 -5.78 2.80 19.56
C GLU A 128 -7.28 2.85 19.19
N GLY A 129 -7.61 2.64 17.90
CA GLY A 129 -8.99 2.59 17.41
C GLY A 129 -9.71 3.94 17.37
N GLU A 130 -8.99 5.06 17.42
CA GLU A 130 -9.54 6.40 17.20
C GLU A 130 -9.97 6.60 15.74
N ILE A 131 -9.27 5.96 14.81
CA ILE A 131 -9.69 5.79 13.41
C ILE A 131 -9.84 4.28 13.13
N ALA A 132 -10.73 3.93 12.21
CA ALA A 132 -10.96 2.54 11.82
C ALA A 132 -10.10 2.10 10.63
N PHE A 133 -9.73 3.03 9.74
CA PHE A 133 -9.05 2.71 8.48
C PHE A 133 -7.90 3.65 8.17
N MET A 134 -6.84 3.14 7.55
CA MET A 134 -5.71 3.94 7.07
C MET A 134 -5.15 3.34 5.79
N PHE A 135 -4.89 4.16 4.77
CA PHE A 135 -4.11 3.67 3.62
C PHE A 135 -2.66 3.44 4.05
N GLY A 136 -2.10 2.28 3.70
CA GLY A 136 -0.75 1.91 4.08
C GLY A 136 -0.36 0.51 3.61
N GLY A 137 0.66 -0.06 4.24
CA GLY A 137 1.16 -1.39 3.96
C GLY A 137 1.48 -2.18 5.22
N ASN A 138 1.83 -3.45 5.06
CA ASN A 138 2.19 -4.29 6.20
C ASN A 138 3.46 -3.78 6.93
N TRP A 139 4.29 -2.97 6.28
CA TRP A 139 5.44 -2.30 6.88
C TRP A 139 5.06 -1.33 8.01
N ASP A 140 3.84 -0.79 8.02
CA ASP A 140 3.37 0.12 9.07
C ASP A 140 3.24 -0.58 10.43
N TRP A 141 3.22 -1.91 10.45
CA TRP A 141 3.28 -2.69 11.69
C TRP A 141 4.50 -2.35 12.55
N SER A 142 5.62 -1.97 11.91
CA SER A 142 6.86 -1.60 12.61
C SER A 142 6.70 -0.46 13.61
N MET A 143 5.69 0.40 13.41
CA MET A 143 5.34 1.50 14.30
C MET A 143 4.05 1.22 15.09
N ILE A 144 3.04 0.64 14.45
CA ILE A 144 1.74 0.32 15.09
C ILE A 144 1.93 -0.55 16.35
N ASN A 145 2.86 -1.52 16.31
CA ASN A 145 3.07 -2.45 17.42
C ASN A 145 3.64 -1.83 18.71
N ALA A 146 4.05 -0.56 18.66
CA ALA A 146 4.56 0.18 19.82
C ALA A 146 3.43 0.83 20.65
N TYR A 147 2.18 0.82 20.15
CA TYR A 147 1.01 1.45 20.77
C TYR A 147 0.01 0.40 21.31
N ASP A 148 -1.12 0.84 21.85
CA ASP A 148 -2.19 -0.04 22.34
C ASP A 148 -3.03 -0.55 21.16
N TYR A 149 -2.54 -1.60 20.49
CA TYR A 149 -3.14 -2.17 19.31
C TYR A 149 -4.03 -3.39 19.64
N THR A 150 -4.89 -3.78 18.70
CA THR A 150 -5.62 -5.05 18.74
C THR A 150 -5.04 -6.08 17.77
N GLU A 151 -5.11 -7.36 18.14
CA GLU A 151 -4.78 -8.47 17.22
C GLU A 151 -5.83 -8.63 16.10
N ASN A 152 -6.99 -7.97 16.20
CA ASN A 152 -8.06 -7.98 15.18
C ASN A 152 -7.86 -6.89 14.10
N MET A 153 -6.61 -6.53 13.82
CA MET A 153 -6.26 -5.69 12.67
C MET A 153 -6.03 -6.53 11.41
N GLY A 154 -6.01 -5.89 10.25
CA GLY A 154 -5.66 -6.57 9.02
C GLY A 154 -5.57 -5.62 7.83
N MET A 155 -5.38 -6.19 6.65
CA MET A 155 -5.34 -5.45 5.40
C MET A 155 -6.42 -5.95 4.43
N MET A 156 -6.98 -5.02 3.68
CA MET A 156 -7.90 -5.28 2.57
C MET A 156 -7.50 -4.44 1.34
N PRO A 157 -7.90 -4.86 0.12
CA PRO A 157 -7.79 -4.04 -1.08
C PRO A 157 -8.43 -2.67 -0.90
N LEU A 158 -7.98 -1.68 -1.67
CA LEU A 158 -8.68 -0.40 -1.72
C LEU A 158 -10.10 -0.60 -2.25
N PRO A 159 -11.14 -0.13 -1.54
CA PRO A 159 -12.51 -0.21 -2.01
C PRO A 159 -12.66 0.61 -3.30
N GLN A 160 -13.12 -0.04 -4.36
CA GLN A 160 -13.23 0.57 -5.69
C GLN A 160 -14.45 0.03 -6.42
N ASN A 161 -15.08 0.88 -7.24
CA ASN A 161 -16.19 0.50 -8.11
C ASN A 161 -15.66 0.02 -9.47
N THR A 162 -14.97 -1.13 -9.48
CA THR A 162 -14.41 -1.77 -10.68
C THR A 162 -15.05 -3.13 -10.95
N ASP A 163 -14.98 -3.59 -12.20
CA ASP A 163 -15.50 -4.89 -12.66
C ASP A 163 -14.38 -5.86 -13.13
N ASP A 164 -13.12 -5.42 -13.07
CA ASP A 164 -11.92 -6.19 -13.45
C ASP A 164 -11.35 -7.05 -12.31
N GLY A 165 -11.95 -6.96 -11.11
CA GLY A 165 -11.54 -7.68 -9.91
C GLY A 165 -10.28 -7.13 -9.23
N SER A 166 -9.81 -5.93 -9.60
CA SER A 166 -8.67 -5.30 -8.91
C SER A 166 -8.99 -4.99 -7.44
N ASN A 167 -10.24 -4.64 -7.15
CA ASN A 167 -10.76 -4.39 -5.80
C ASN A 167 -10.84 -5.65 -4.90
N GLU A 168 -10.42 -6.81 -5.41
CA GLU A 168 -10.28 -8.05 -4.64
C GLU A 168 -8.82 -8.45 -4.40
N LYS A 169 -7.86 -7.59 -4.77
CA LYS A 169 -6.43 -7.88 -4.73
C LYS A 169 -5.66 -6.76 -4.02
N LEU A 170 -4.61 -7.13 -3.30
CA LEU A 170 -3.63 -6.15 -2.83
C LEU A 170 -2.61 -5.87 -3.93
N VAL A 171 -2.08 -4.66 -3.99
CA VAL A 171 -0.92 -4.38 -4.84
C VAL A 171 0.34 -4.65 -4.04
N GLY A 172 1.21 -5.53 -4.54
CA GLY A 172 2.39 -5.96 -3.80
C GLY A 172 3.17 -7.06 -4.49
N GLY A 173 4.32 -7.37 -3.92
CA GLY A 173 5.22 -8.34 -4.52
C GLY A 173 6.50 -8.52 -3.73
N GLY A 174 7.46 -9.17 -4.38
CA GLY A 174 8.79 -9.37 -3.81
C GLY A 174 9.41 -8.02 -3.44
N SER A 175 9.85 -7.90 -2.20
CA SER A 175 10.59 -6.75 -1.73
C SER A 175 11.95 -7.17 -1.19
N LYS A 176 12.83 -6.17 -1.02
CA LYS A 176 14.19 -6.30 -0.49
C LYS A 176 14.98 -7.42 -1.20
N TYR A 177 15.35 -7.14 -2.45
CA TYR A 177 16.16 -8.04 -3.27
C TYR A 177 17.58 -8.14 -2.72
N MET A 178 18.11 -9.36 -2.68
CA MET A 178 19.50 -9.63 -2.31
C MET A 178 20.24 -10.12 -3.54
N PHE A 179 21.39 -9.51 -3.82
CA PHE A 179 22.26 -9.87 -4.93
C PHE A 179 23.63 -10.25 -4.39
N ILE A 180 24.24 -11.29 -4.95
CA ILE A 180 25.63 -11.63 -4.67
C ILE A 180 26.50 -10.87 -5.67
N ASP A 181 27.44 -10.08 -5.16
CA ASP A 181 28.36 -9.33 -6.01
C ASP A 181 29.21 -10.27 -6.87
N SER A 182 29.17 -10.02 -8.18
CA SER A 182 29.91 -10.76 -9.21
C SER A 182 31.20 -10.06 -9.62
N SER A 183 31.51 -8.89 -9.05
CA SER A 183 32.71 -8.14 -9.35
C SER A 183 33.99 -8.84 -8.87
N ASP A 184 35.12 -8.49 -9.50
CA ASP A 184 36.45 -8.97 -9.13
C ASP A 184 36.90 -8.49 -7.73
N ASN A 185 36.18 -7.54 -7.12
CA ASN A 185 36.46 -7.07 -5.75
C ASN A 185 35.97 -8.05 -4.67
N THR A 186 35.12 -9.01 -5.05
CA THR A 186 34.59 -10.02 -4.14
C THR A 186 35.32 -11.35 -4.39
N SER A 187 35.86 -11.98 -3.35
CA SER A 187 36.55 -13.28 -3.47
C SER A 187 35.56 -14.44 -3.57
N ASP A 188 36.02 -15.59 -4.08
CA ASP A 188 35.21 -16.81 -4.14
C ASP A 188 34.72 -17.25 -2.75
N ALA A 189 35.56 -17.10 -1.73
CA ALA A 189 35.19 -17.43 -0.35
C ALA A 189 34.07 -16.52 0.19
N GLN A 190 34.07 -15.22 -0.16
CA GLN A 190 33.00 -14.30 0.22
C GLN A 190 31.70 -14.60 -0.53
N ARG A 191 31.79 -14.96 -1.82
CA ARG A 191 30.61 -15.39 -2.59
C ARG A 191 30.00 -16.65 -1.99
N GLU A 192 30.82 -17.61 -1.58
CA GLU A 192 30.31 -18.84 -0.99
C GLU A 192 29.67 -18.58 0.37
N ALA A 193 30.31 -17.78 1.23
CA ALA A 193 29.71 -17.38 2.51
C ALA A 193 28.36 -16.64 2.32
N ALA A 194 28.23 -15.81 1.29
CA ALA A 194 26.98 -15.14 0.97
C ALA A 194 25.89 -16.15 0.54
N LYS A 195 26.22 -17.17 -0.27
CA LYS A 195 25.27 -18.23 -0.62
C LYS A 195 24.87 -19.05 0.61
N ASP A 196 25.82 -19.42 1.45
CA ASP A 196 25.56 -20.18 2.67
C ASP A 196 24.60 -19.41 3.59
N PHE A 197 24.80 -18.10 3.72
CA PHE A 197 23.90 -17.25 4.48
C PHE A 197 22.48 -17.19 3.88
N LEU A 198 22.35 -17.01 2.57
CA LEU A 198 21.03 -16.98 1.90
C LEU A 198 20.31 -18.34 1.97
N ASN A 199 21.07 -19.45 1.85
CA ASN A 199 20.55 -20.79 2.02
C ASN A 199 20.09 -21.01 3.47
N TRP A 200 20.91 -20.63 4.45
CA TRP A 200 20.54 -20.72 5.87
C TRP A 200 19.25 -19.95 6.16
N LEU A 201 19.11 -18.72 5.64
CA LEU A 201 17.91 -17.90 5.83
C LEU A 201 16.62 -18.59 5.39
N VAL A 202 16.65 -19.36 4.30
CA VAL A 202 15.43 -19.89 3.64
C VAL A 202 15.22 -21.38 3.87
N LEU A 203 16.29 -22.16 4.08
CA LEU A 203 16.23 -23.62 4.15
C LEU A 203 16.30 -24.15 5.58
N GLU A 204 16.89 -23.40 6.51
CA GLU A 204 17.09 -23.84 7.89
C GLU A 204 16.02 -23.27 8.82
N GLU A 205 15.58 -24.06 9.81
CA GLU A 205 14.52 -23.64 10.75
C GLU A 205 14.87 -22.36 11.52
N GLU A 206 16.11 -22.22 11.96
CA GLU A 206 16.57 -21.02 12.67
C GLU A 206 16.58 -19.78 11.76
N GLY A 207 16.95 -19.93 10.49
CA GLY A 207 16.90 -18.85 9.50
C GLY A 207 15.47 -18.42 9.20
N ASN A 208 14.58 -19.40 9.04
CA ASN A 208 13.15 -19.19 8.85
C ASN A 208 12.54 -18.39 10.01
N LYS A 209 12.82 -18.79 11.26
CA LYS A 209 12.38 -18.06 12.47
C LYS A 209 13.01 -16.68 12.57
N PHE A 210 14.27 -16.52 12.17
CA PHE A 210 14.90 -15.22 12.13
C PHE A 210 14.16 -14.27 11.18
N LEU A 211 13.87 -14.72 9.95
CA LEU A 211 13.12 -13.94 8.97
C LEU A 211 11.73 -13.54 9.47
N THR A 212 10.96 -14.46 10.05
CA THR A 212 9.56 -14.23 10.39
C THR A 212 9.38 -13.62 11.79
N GLU A 213 10.12 -14.06 12.79
CA GLU A 213 9.90 -13.66 14.20
C GLU A 213 10.81 -12.52 14.65
N LYS A 214 12.00 -12.36 14.04
CA LYS A 214 12.94 -11.27 14.40
C LYS A 214 12.87 -10.12 13.42
N CYS A 215 12.78 -10.42 12.13
CA CYS A 215 12.68 -9.40 11.10
C CYS A 215 11.23 -9.05 10.74
N ALA A 216 10.24 -9.82 11.19
CA ALA A 216 8.82 -9.61 10.86
C ALA A 216 8.56 -9.52 9.34
N LEU A 217 9.30 -10.28 8.54
CA LEU A 217 9.19 -10.28 7.10
C LEU A 217 8.22 -11.37 6.63
N VAL A 218 7.30 -11.01 5.72
CA VAL A 218 6.44 -11.99 5.04
C VAL A 218 7.30 -12.84 4.10
N PRO A 219 7.41 -14.15 4.29
CA PRO A 219 8.30 -14.97 3.47
C PRO A 219 7.74 -15.16 2.06
N ALA A 220 8.60 -15.05 1.05
CA ALA A 220 8.25 -15.30 -0.35
C ALA A 220 8.27 -16.80 -0.75
N TYR A 221 8.42 -17.70 0.23
CA TYR A 221 8.65 -19.13 0.01
C TYR A 221 7.59 -19.96 0.74
N SER A 222 7.11 -21.02 0.08
CA SER A 222 6.05 -21.90 0.60
C SER A 222 6.52 -22.82 1.73
N ASN A 223 7.82 -23.02 1.91
CA ASN A 223 8.38 -23.87 2.97
C ASN A 223 8.54 -23.15 4.32
N ILE A 224 8.26 -21.85 4.39
CA ILE A 224 8.40 -21.03 5.60
C ILE A 224 7.01 -20.73 6.15
N SER A 225 6.73 -21.15 7.40
CA SER A 225 5.47 -20.81 8.06
C SER A 225 5.41 -19.31 8.39
N ALA A 226 4.22 -18.74 8.24
CA ALA A 226 3.90 -17.36 8.54
C ALA A 226 2.96 -17.21 9.75
N ASP A 227 2.73 -18.28 10.51
CA ASP A 227 1.73 -18.32 11.59
C ASP A 227 2.06 -17.38 12.76
N SER A 228 3.35 -17.09 12.95
CA SER A 228 3.86 -16.17 13.98
C SER A 228 3.94 -14.71 13.53
N LEU A 229 3.58 -14.39 12.28
CA LEU A 229 3.59 -13.00 11.79
C LEU A 229 2.50 -12.15 12.45
N ASP A 230 2.69 -10.84 12.37
CA ASP A 230 1.69 -9.87 12.79
C ASP A 230 0.41 -9.91 11.94
N PRO A 231 -0.70 -9.31 12.41
CA PRO A 231 -1.98 -9.34 11.70
C PRO A 231 -1.94 -8.75 10.26
N LEU A 232 -1.12 -7.72 10.02
CA LEU A 232 -1.03 -7.11 8.68
C LEU A 232 -0.25 -8.03 7.73
N SER A 233 0.90 -8.53 8.19
CA SER A 233 1.74 -9.47 7.45
C SER A 233 1.02 -10.80 7.19
N LYS A 234 0.19 -11.28 8.12
CA LYS A 234 -0.71 -12.44 7.91
C LYS A 234 -1.72 -12.19 6.81
N SER A 235 -2.29 -10.97 6.74
CA SER A 235 -3.19 -10.57 5.67
C SER A 235 -2.46 -10.64 4.32
N VAL A 236 -1.28 -10.01 4.22
CA VAL A 236 -0.47 -10.03 2.98
C VAL A 236 -0.10 -11.45 2.56
N LYS A 237 0.32 -12.31 3.50
CA LYS A 237 0.63 -13.71 3.19
C LYS A 237 -0.59 -14.46 2.64
N LYS A 238 -1.78 -14.25 3.22
CA LYS A 238 -3.03 -14.84 2.72
C LYS A 238 -3.31 -14.41 1.28
N PHE A 239 -3.24 -13.11 0.97
CA PHE A 239 -3.44 -12.62 -0.39
C PHE A 239 -2.38 -13.17 -1.37
N ALA A 240 -1.12 -13.28 -0.94
CA ALA A 240 -0.05 -13.88 -1.73
C ALA A 240 -0.31 -15.37 -2.05
N ASP A 241 -0.67 -16.16 -1.04
CA ASP A 241 -0.93 -17.60 -1.19
C ASP A 241 -2.18 -17.89 -2.03
N GLU A 242 -3.18 -17.00 -1.99
CA GLU A 242 -4.38 -17.08 -2.82
C GLU A 242 -4.17 -16.58 -4.26
N GLY A 243 -2.97 -16.08 -4.61
CA GLY A 243 -2.68 -15.52 -5.93
C GLY A 243 -3.42 -14.19 -6.19
N LYS A 244 -3.76 -13.46 -5.12
CA LYS A 244 -4.52 -12.20 -5.16
C LYS A 244 -3.62 -10.98 -4.94
N LEU A 245 -2.42 -11.02 -5.53
CA LEU A 245 -1.55 -9.85 -5.64
C LEU A 245 -1.57 -9.31 -7.08
N ILE A 246 -1.59 -7.98 -7.19
CA ILE A 246 -1.21 -7.26 -8.40
C ILE A 246 0.27 -6.90 -8.22
N GLY A 247 1.11 -7.28 -9.19
CA GLY A 247 2.55 -7.04 -9.11
C GLY A 247 2.91 -5.57 -9.17
N ASN A 248 4.00 -5.19 -8.52
CA ASN A 248 4.53 -3.83 -8.57
C ASN A 248 5.06 -3.48 -9.97
N TYR A 249 5.05 -2.20 -10.32
CA TYR A 249 5.75 -1.68 -11.50
C TYR A 249 7.17 -1.24 -11.12
N ASP A 250 8.16 -2.06 -11.44
CA ASP A 250 9.55 -1.89 -10.98
C ASP A 250 10.36 -0.84 -11.77
N TYR A 251 9.75 -0.12 -12.72
CA TYR A 251 10.43 0.82 -13.63
C TYR A 251 9.91 2.26 -13.52
N LEU A 252 9.40 2.64 -12.34
CA LEU A 252 9.16 4.05 -12.02
C LEU A 252 10.50 4.82 -12.05
N PRO A 253 10.57 6.04 -12.61
CA PRO A 253 11.78 6.85 -12.49
C PRO A 253 12.13 7.17 -11.03
N ASP A 254 13.42 7.31 -10.72
CA ASP A 254 13.92 7.49 -9.35
C ASP A 254 13.28 8.66 -8.59
N ASP A 255 12.95 9.74 -9.29
CA ASP A 255 12.35 10.94 -8.70
C ASP A 255 10.81 10.93 -8.72
N HIS A 256 10.18 9.86 -9.25
CA HIS A 256 8.72 9.76 -9.44
C HIS A 256 7.96 10.05 -8.16
N PHE A 257 8.25 9.32 -7.08
CA PHE A 257 7.47 9.48 -5.85
C PHE A 257 7.61 10.91 -5.29
N SER A 258 8.78 11.54 -5.42
CA SER A 258 8.99 12.91 -4.92
C SER A 258 8.23 13.95 -5.76
N ARG A 259 8.23 13.80 -7.09
CA ARG A 259 7.63 14.75 -8.03
C ARG A 259 6.11 14.58 -8.13
N CYS A 260 5.66 13.35 -8.32
CA CYS A 260 4.25 12.99 -8.35
C CYS A 260 3.63 13.09 -6.95
N GLY A 261 4.36 12.72 -5.90
CA GLY A 261 3.96 12.90 -4.50
C GLY A 261 3.69 14.36 -4.15
N ALA A 262 4.55 15.29 -4.57
CA ALA A 262 4.29 16.72 -4.41
C ALA A 262 3.01 17.18 -5.13
N SER A 263 2.70 16.58 -6.28
CA SER A 263 1.50 16.92 -7.07
C SER A 263 0.21 16.47 -6.35
N ILE A 264 0.17 15.22 -5.85
CA ILE A 264 -0.98 14.75 -5.06
C ILE A 264 -1.07 15.42 -3.68
N GLN A 265 0.04 15.85 -3.08
CA GLN A 265 0.01 16.70 -1.88
C GLN A 265 -0.67 18.05 -2.15
N LYS A 266 -0.42 18.70 -3.30
CA LYS A 266 -1.17 19.91 -3.69
C LYS A 266 -2.67 19.62 -3.81
N TYR A 267 -3.03 18.48 -4.40
CA TYR A 267 -4.43 18.07 -4.54
C TYR A 267 -5.07 17.86 -3.17
N MET A 268 -4.41 17.10 -2.29
CA MET A 268 -4.80 16.87 -0.89
C MET A 268 -4.95 18.18 -0.09
N ALA A 269 -4.15 19.21 -0.42
CA ALA A 269 -4.21 20.55 0.17
C ALA A 269 -5.24 21.48 -0.48
N GLY A 270 -5.99 21.03 -1.49
CA GLY A 270 -6.96 21.85 -2.23
C GLY A 270 -6.34 22.94 -3.10
N GLN A 271 -5.04 22.82 -3.44
CA GLN A 271 -4.30 23.79 -4.26
C GLN A 271 -4.43 23.51 -5.76
N THR A 272 -4.88 22.31 -6.13
CA THR A 272 -5.21 21.91 -7.50
C THR A 272 -6.45 21.03 -7.45
N ASP A 273 -7.19 20.96 -8.55
CA ASP A 273 -8.30 20.02 -8.70
C ASP A 273 -7.83 18.72 -9.37
N ARG A 274 -8.74 17.76 -9.57
CA ARG A 274 -8.41 16.44 -10.12
C ARG A 274 -7.86 16.53 -11.55
N ALA A 275 -8.37 17.47 -12.35
CA ALA A 275 -7.90 17.70 -13.71
C ALA A 275 -6.49 18.32 -13.73
N GLY A 276 -6.24 19.27 -12.82
CA GLY A 276 -4.91 19.84 -12.62
C GLY A 276 -3.90 18.81 -12.13
N LEU A 277 -4.30 17.93 -11.20
CA LEU A 277 -3.46 16.81 -10.77
C LEU A 277 -3.12 15.88 -11.95
N ALA A 278 -4.12 15.45 -12.72
CA ALA A 278 -3.92 14.60 -13.90
C ALA A 278 -2.91 15.23 -14.88
N ALA A 279 -3.08 16.52 -15.18
CA ALA A 279 -2.17 17.25 -16.06
C ALA A 279 -0.74 17.37 -15.50
N GLU A 280 -0.56 17.59 -14.19
CA GLU A 280 0.77 17.61 -13.57
C GLU A 280 1.47 16.24 -13.68
N ILE A 281 0.73 15.13 -13.49
CA ILE A 281 1.27 13.77 -13.62
C ILE A 281 1.63 13.45 -15.08
N GLU A 282 0.76 13.74 -16.04
CA GLU A 282 1.05 13.57 -17.48
C GLU A 282 2.26 14.40 -17.93
N SER A 283 2.33 15.65 -17.46
CA SER A 283 3.47 16.53 -17.74
C SER A 283 4.77 15.98 -17.15
N TYR A 284 4.73 15.36 -15.96
CA TYR A 284 5.90 14.70 -15.39
C TYR A 284 6.36 13.56 -16.31
N TRP A 285 5.48 12.60 -16.62
CA TRP A 285 5.85 11.43 -17.41
C TRP A 285 6.37 11.78 -18.81
N SER A 286 5.73 12.72 -19.50
CA SER A 286 6.13 13.13 -20.85
C SER A 286 7.43 13.96 -20.90
N SER A 287 7.94 14.43 -19.76
CA SER A 287 9.18 15.20 -19.65
C SER A 287 10.34 14.46 -18.99
N THR A 288 10.09 13.29 -18.41
CA THR A 288 11.09 12.46 -17.72
C THR A 288 11.71 11.42 -18.66
N THR A 289 12.99 11.14 -18.48
CA THR A 289 13.70 10.10 -19.24
C THR A 289 13.16 8.71 -18.91
N PRO A 290 12.77 7.89 -19.90
CA PRO A 290 12.32 6.53 -19.65
C PRO A 290 13.37 5.67 -18.96
N VAL A 291 12.95 4.90 -17.96
CA VAL A 291 13.75 3.84 -17.35
C VAL A 291 13.75 2.62 -18.29
N ALA A 292 14.91 2.04 -18.54
CA ALA A 292 15.02 0.85 -19.37
C ALA A 292 14.39 -0.36 -18.68
N GLN A 293 13.51 -1.06 -19.41
CA GLN A 293 12.94 -2.36 -19.02
C GLN A 293 13.85 -3.52 -19.41
#